data_AF-J9FHR2-F1
#
_entry.id   AF-J9FHR2-F1
#
_cell.length_a   1.000
_cell.length_b   1.000
_cell.length_c   1.000
_cell.angle_alpha   90.00
_cell.angle_beta   90.00
_cell.angle_gamma   90.00
#
_symmetry.space_group_name_H-M   'P 1'
#
loop_
_entity.id
_entity.type
_entity.pdbx_description
1 polymer ?
#
loop_
_entity_poly.entity_id
_entity_poly.type
_entity_poly.pdbx_seq_one_letter_code
_entity_poly.pdbx_strand_id
1 'polypeptide(L)'
;AGSRVHLININVPKEIEEQELKIQDARTAKAEAVKSQNFELAASYRDRENELSEELVQMKADWEAGLNECRQVVKEEDVADTISLMSGIPVQRMAQAESSKLAGMKDVLQTKVIAQDYAVEKLTKAILRSRIGLKDPNRPIGTFLFLGPTGVGKTYLAQQLAKYMFGSMDALIRIDMSEYMEKFAVSRLVGAPPGYVGYNEGGQLTEKVRRKP
;
A
#
# COMPACT_ATOMS: atom_id res chain seq x y z
N ALA A 1 1.87 -2.87 -10.27
CA ALA A 1 1.34 -1.84 -11.18
C ALA A 1 0.60 -2.49 -12.34
N GLY A 2 1.24 -3.31 -13.17
CA GLY A 2 0.59 -3.98 -14.32
C GLY A 2 -0.67 -4.79 -13.97
N SER A 3 -0.60 -5.64 -12.94
CA SER A 3 -1.78 -6.39 -12.46
C SER A 3 -2.93 -5.49 -12.00
N ARG A 4 -2.63 -4.33 -11.42
CA ARG A 4 -3.65 -3.40 -10.91
C ARG A 4 -4.33 -2.63 -12.05
N VAL A 5 -3.54 -2.12 -13.01
CA VAL A 5 -4.07 -1.45 -14.21
C VAL A 5 -4.94 -2.41 -15.01
N HIS A 6 -4.53 -3.68 -15.10
CA HIS A 6 -5.34 -4.73 -15.70
C HIS A 6 -6.66 -4.94 -14.95
N LEU A 7 -6.63 -5.11 -13.62
CA LEU A 7 -7.84 -5.29 -12.80
C LEU A 7 -8.82 -4.11 -12.85
N ILE A 8 -8.32 -2.86 -12.88
CA ILE A 8 -9.17 -1.66 -12.95
C ILE A 8 -9.86 -1.55 -14.32
N ASN A 9 -9.21 -2.01 -15.39
CA ASN A 9 -9.71 -1.87 -16.75
C ASN A 9 -10.41 -3.14 -17.28
N ILE A 10 -10.52 -4.19 -16.46
CA ILE A 10 -11.39 -5.34 -16.76
C ILE A 10 -12.83 -4.90 -16.49
N ASN A 11 -13.58 -4.67 -17.56
CA ASN A 11 -15.02 -4.49 -17.50
C ASN A 11 -15.68 -5.71 -18.12
N VAL A 12 -16.52 -6.40 -17.35
CA VAL A 12 -17.28 -7.56 -17.85
C VAL A 12 -18.38 -7.03 -18.79
N PRO A 13 -18.52 -7.55 -20.00
CA PRO A 13 -19.61 -7.19 -20.89
C PRO A 13 -20.97 -7.50 -20.25
N LYS A 14 -21.93 -6.58 -20.39
CA LYS A 14 -23.31 -6.76 -19.89
C LYS A 14 -23.97 -8.04 -20.41
N GLU A 15 -23.60 -8.47 -21.61
CA GLU A 15 -24.09 -9.70 -22.24
C GLU A 15 -23.74 -10.96 -21.42
N ILE A 16 -22.55 -11.00 -20.80
CA ILE A 16 -22.13 -12.10 -19.92
C ILE A 16 -22.94 -12.06 -18.61
N GLU A 17 -23.13 -10.87 -18.03
CA GLU A 17 -23.95 -10.71 -16.82
C GLU A 17 -25.42 -11.11 -17.04
N GLU A 18 -26.00 -10.72 -18.18
CA GLU A 18 -27.35 -11.12 -18.57
C GLU A 18 -27.48 -12.62 -18.80
N GLN A 19 -26.44 -13.27 -19.35
CA GLN A 19 -26.43 -14.71 -19.53
C GLN A 19 -26.31 -15.46 -18.19
N GLU A 20 -25.50 -14.98 -17.25
CA GLU A 20 -25.44 -15.53 -15.88
C GLU A 20 -26.81 -15.43 -15.17
N LEU A 21 -27.52 -14.33 -15.37
CA LEU A 21 -28.88 -14.15 -14.86
C LEU A 21 -29.85 -15.20 -15.44
N LYS A 22 -29.82 -15.43 -16.76
CA LYS A 22 -30.66 -16.44 -17.42
C LYS A 22 -30.37 -17.86 -16.93
N ILE A 23 -29.11 -18.20 -16.68
CA ILE A 23 -28.72 -19.48 -16.08
C ILE A 23 -29.28 -19.59 -14.66
N GLN A 24 -29.21 -18.51 -13.89
CA GLN A 24 -29.74 -18.47 -12.53
C GLN A 24 -31.27 -18.66 -12.51
N ASP A 25 -31.99 -18.04 -13.45
CA ASP A 25 -33.43 -18.22 -13.64
C ASP A 25 -33.81 -19.65 -14.07
N ALA A 26 -33.05 -20.25 -14.99
CA ALA A 26 -33.26 -21.64 -15.39
C ALA A 26 -33.04 -22.61 -14.20
N ARG A 27 -32.05 -22.30 -13.35
CA ARG A 27 -31.71 -23.09 -12.17
C ARG A 27 -32.78 -22.99 -11.07
N THR A 28 -33.37 -21.82 -10.86
CA THR A 28 -34.48 -21.65 -9.92
C THR A 28 -35.75 -22.35 -10.44
N ALA A 29 -36.07 -22.20 -11.72
CA ALA A 29 -37.22 -22.87 -12.35
C ALA A 29 -37.11 -24.41 -12.31
N LYS A 30 -35.90 -24.95 -12.55
CA LYS A 30 -35.61 -26.37 -12.37
C LYS A 30 -35.83 -26.83 -10.93
N ALA A 31 -35.35 -26.09 -9.94
CA ALA A 31 -35.52 -26.44 -8.53
C ALA A 31 -37.00 -26.43 -8.12
N GLU A 32 -37.78 -25.49 -8.64
CA GLU A 32 -39.23 -25.43 -8.43
C GLU A 32 -39.95 -26.63 -9.06
N ALA A 33 -39.59 -26.98 -10.30
CA ALA A 33 -40.15 -28.14 -11.02
C ALA A 33 -39.85 -29.47 -10.30
N VAL A 34 -38.65 -29.63 -9.75
CA VAL A 34 -38.28 -30.80 -8.91
C VAL A 34 -39.12 -30.83 -7.63
N LYS A 35 -39.34 -29.68 -6.99
CA LYS A 35 -40.16 -29.58 -5.78
C LYS A 35 -41.63 -29.92 -6.04
N SER A 36 -42.15 -29.56 -7.21
CA SER A 36 -43.50 -29.95 -7.65
C SER A 36 -43.57 -31.37 -8.25
N GLN A 37 -42.49 -32.16 -8.18
CA GLN A 37 -42.37 -33.50 -8.76
C GLN A 37 -42.66 -33.59 -10.27
N ASN A 38 -42.51 -32.47 -10.98
CA ASN A 38 -42.69 -32.42 -12.43
C ASN A 38 -41.36 -32.69 -13.12
N PHE A 39 -41.03 -33.97 -13.27
CA PHE A 39 -39.71 -34.43 -13.74
C PHE A 39 -39.44 -34.12 -15.21
N GLU A 40 -40.47 -34.10 -16.07
CA GLU A 40 -40.32 -33.71 -17.49
C GLU A 40 -39.91 -32.23 -17.60
N LEU A 41 -40.61 -31.36 -16.87
CA LEU A 41 -40.35 -29.92 -16.89
C LEU A 41 -38.98 -29.58 -16.24
N ALA A 42 -38.59 -30.35 -15.22
CA ALA A 42 -37.25 -30.27 -14.63
C ALA A 42 -36.15 -30.72 -15.61
N ALA A 43 -36.42 -31.72 -16.46
CA ALA A 43 -35.49 -32.14 -17.50
C ALA A 43 -35.32 -31.06 -18.58
N SER A 44 -36.42 -30.42 -19.03
CA SER A 44 -36.32 -29.33 -20.00
C SER A 44 -35.52 -28.13 -19.48
N TYR A 45 -35.69 -27.76 -18.21
CA TYR A 45 -34.89 -26.68 -17.62
C TYR A 45 -33.43 -27.06 -17.40
N ARG A 46 -33.14 -28.34 -17.17
CA ARG A 46 -31.75 -28.84 -17.11
C ARG A 46 -31.07 -28.72 -18.47
N ASP A 47 -31.75 -29.10 -19.55
CA ASP A 47 -31.19 -29.01 -20.90
C ASP A 47 -30.96 -27.55 -21.30
N ARG A 48 -31.92 -26.67 -20.96
CA ARG A 48 -31.79 -25.21 -21.10
C ARG A 48 -30.62 -24.63 -20.30
N GLU A 49 -30.44 -25.06 -19.05
CA GLU A 49 -29.31 -24.66 -18.20
C GLU A 49 -27.98 -25.05 -18.83
N ASN A 50 -27.88 -26.28 -19.38
CA ASN A 50 -26.68 -26.76 -20.05
C ASN A 50 -26.37 -25.94 -21.32
N GLU A 51 -27.37 -25.72 -22.18
CA GLU A 51 -27.24 -24.91 -23.40
C GLU A 51 -26.73 -23.50 -23.10
N LEU A 52 -27.38 -22.80 -22.14
CA LEU A 52 -26.98 -21.46 -21.72
C LEU A 52 -25.57 -21.43 -21.10
N SER A 53 -25.18 -22.51 -20.40
CA SER A 53 -23.85 -22.64 -19.80
C SER A 53 -22.75 -22.84 -20.84
N GLU A 54 -23.02 -23.60 -21.91
CA GLU A 54 -22.10 -23.78 -23.03
C GLU A 54 -21.88 -22.46 -23.78
N GLU A 55 -22.97 -21.72 -24.04
CA GLU A 55 -22.91 -20.37 -24.62
C GLU A 55 -22.08 -19.41 -23.75
N LEU A 56 -22.25 -19.46 -22.42
CA LEU A 56 -21.50 -18.64 -21.48
C LEU A 56 -20.00 -18.98 -21.49
N VAL A 57 -19.65 -20.26 -21.63
CA VAL A 57 -18.23 -20.68 -21.76
C VAL A 57 -17.61 -20.11 -23.03
N GLN A 58 -18.33 -20.13 -24.16
CA GLN A 58 -17.84 -19.51 -25.40
C GLN A 58 -17.68 -17.99 -25.26
N MET A 59 -18.70 -17.30 -24.74
CA MET A 59 -18.63 -15.85 -24.53
C MET A 59 -17.46 -15.44 -23.61
N LYS A 60 -17.20 -16.22 -22.55
CA LYS A 60 -16.05 -15.97 -21.66
C LYS A 60 -14.72 -16.21 -22.38
N ALA A 61 -14.61 -17.27 -23.19
CA ALA A 61 -13.40 -17.54 -23.96
C ALA A 61 -13.10 -16.44 -25.00
N ASP A 62 -14.13 -15.95 -25.71
CA ASP A 62 -14.00 -14.86 -26.68
C ASP A 62 -13.62 -13.54 -26.00
N TRP A 63 -14.19 -13.26 -24.83
CA TRP A 63 -13.84 -12.09 -24.04
C TRP A 63 -12.40 -12.15 -23.51
N GLU A 64 -11.97 -13.31 -22.98
CA GLU A 64 -10.58 -13.52 -22.55
C GLU A 64 -9.59 -13.39 -23.71
N ALA A 65 -9.95 -13.84 -24.91
CA ALA A 65 -9.14 -13.64 -26.11
C ALA A 65 -9.01 -12.15 -26.46
N GLY A 66 -10.11 -11.38 -26.40
CA GLY A 66 -10.11 -9.94 -26.64
C GLY A 66 -9.34 -9.11 -25.59
N LEU A 67 -9.29 -9.59 -24.34
CA LEU A 67 -8.49 -8.96 -23.28
C LEU A 67 -6.98 -9.01 -23.58
N ASN A 68 -6.50 -10.06 -24.25
CA ASN A 68 -5.09 -10.17 -24.65
C ASN A 68 -4.71 -9.22 -25.79
N GLU A 69 -5.66 -8.84 -26.64
CA GLU A 69 -5.43 -7.85 -27.71
C GLU A 69 -5.36 -6.41 -27.17
N CYS A 70 -6.11 -6.12 -26.10
CA CYS A 70 -6.10 -4.81 -25.43
C CYS A 70 -4.96 -4.67 -24.42
N ARG A 71 -3.73 -4.49 -24.92
CA ARG A 71 -2.57 -4.23 -24.04
C ARG A 71 -2.70 -2.86 -23.36
N GLN A 72 -3.01 -2.87 -22.07
CA GLN A 72 -3.07 -1.65 -21.27
C GLN A 72 -1.67 -1.06 -21.05
N VAL A 73 -1.52 0.24 -21.32
CA VAL A 73 -0.26 0.97 -21.12
C VAL A 73 -0.20 1.46 -19.66
N VAL A 74 0.86 1.07 -18.96
CA VAL A 74 1.10 1.54 -17.58
C VAL A 74 1.79 2.90 -17.64
N LYS A 75 1.19 3.91 -16.99
CA LYS A 75 1.76 5.25 -16.86
C LYS A 75 2.53 5.41 -15.54
N GLU A 76 3.33 6.47 -15.43
CA GLU A 76 4.06 6.79 -14.19
C GLU A 76 3.13 6.97 -12.98
N GLU A 77 1.94 7.54 -13.20
CA GLU A 77 0.92 7.74 -12.18
C GLU A 77 0.43 6.40 -11.58
N ASP A 78 0.24 5.37 -12.42
CA ASP A 78 -0.19 4.04 -11.98
C ASP A 78 0.85 3.35 -11.09
N VAL A 79 2.13 3.57 -11.42
CA VAL A 79 3.26 3.08 -10.63
C VAL A 79 3.31 3.82 -9.29
N ALA A 80 3.23 5.14 -9.32
CA ALA A 80 3.25 5.98 -8.13
C ALA A 80 2.12 5.63 -7.16
N ASP A 81 0.91 5.40 -7.66
CA ASP A 81 -0.23 5.00 -6.84
C ASP A 81 -0.09 3.60 -6.25
N THR A 82 0.49 2.66 -7.01
CA THR A 82 0.74 1.32 -6.48
C THR A 82 1.74 1.37 -5.33
N ILE A 83 2.82 2.13 -5.49
CA ILE A 83 3.83 2.35 -4.44
C ILE A 83 3.22 3.10 -3.26
N SER A 84 2.34 4.06 -3.52
CA SER A 84 1.64 4.81 -2.47
C SER A 84 0.75 3.92 -1.62
N LEU A 85 0.03 2.98 -2.24
CA LEU A 85 -0.78 2.00 -1.52
C LEU A 85 0.08 1.06 -0.67
N MET A 86 1.19 0.57 -1.21
CA MET A 86 2.10 -0.35 -0.51
C MET A 86 2.81 0.32 0.68
N SER A 87 3.27 1.55 0.50
CA SER A 87 4.02 2.31 1.52
C SER A 87 3.13 3.08 2.49
N GLY A 88 1.88 3.37 2.09
CA GLY A 88 0.99 4.32 2.78
C GLY A 88 1.42 5.78 2.64
N ILE A 89 2.36 6.08 1.74
CA ILE A 89 2.95 7.42 1.54
C ILE A 89 2.57 7.93 0.14
N PRO A 90 1.91 9.10 -0.01
CA PRO A 90 1.52 9.62 -1.32
C PRO A 90 2.74 10.01 -2.18
N VAL A 91 3.14 9.14 -3.11
CA VAL A 91 4.31 9.31 -4.00
C VAL A 91 4.09 10.46 -4.98
N GLN A 92 2.85 10.70 -5.43
CA GLN A 92 2.52 11.84 -6.29
C GLN A 92 2.88 13.20 -5.65
N ARG A 93 2.80 13.32 -4.32
CA ARG A 93 3.24 14.52 -3.56
C ARG A 93 4.75 14.62 -3.36
N MET A 94 5.50 13.58 -3.75
CA MET A 94 6.97 13.58 -3.73
C MET A 94 7.54 13.97 -5.10
N ALA A 95 6.84 13.67 -6.20
CA ALA A 95 7.27 13.96 -7.57
C ALA A 95 7.27 15.46 -7.92
N GLN A 96 6.41 16.28 -7.29
CA GLN A 96 6.49 17.73 -7.37
C GLN A 96 7.86 18.19 -6.87
N ALA A 97 8.69 18.71 -7.79
CA ALA A 97 10.09 19.09 -7.62
C ALA A 97 10.59 18.95 -6.17
N GLU A 98 11.02 17.75 -5.79
CA GLU A 98 11.44 17.42 -4.41
C GLU A 98 12.37 18.51 -3.84
N SER A 99 13.20 19.11 -4.70
CA SER A 99 14.04 20.27 -4.41
C SER A 99 13.29 21.50 -3.87
N SER A 100 12.17 21.92 -4.48
CA SER A 100 11.39 23.09 -4.02
C SER A 100 10.71 22.82 -2.68
N LYS A 101 10.21 21.59 -2.48
CA LYS A 101 9.67 21.14 -1.19
C LYS A 101 10.76 21.12 -0.12
N LEU A 102 11.96 20.64 -0.42
CA LEU A 102 13.06 20.67 0.54
C LEU A 102 13.50 22.10 0.87
N ALA A 103 13.47 23.03 -0.10
CA ALA A 103 13.83 24.44 0.12
C ALA A 103 12.90 25.14 1.12
N GLY A 104 11.59 24.90 1.06
CA GLY A 104 10.60 25.47 1.98
C GLY A 104 10.46 24.76 3.33
N MET A 105 11.20 23.67 3.56
CA MET A 105 11.03 22.83 4.76
C MET A 105 11.29 23.61 6.06
N LYS A 106 12.30 24.49 6.08
CA LYS A 106 12.66 25.27 7.25
C LYS A 106 11.49 26.15 7.70
N ASP A 107 10.96 26.95 6.79
CA ASP A 107 9.90 27.91 7.10
C ASP A 107 8.64 27.19 7.58
N VAL A 108 8.26 26.10 6.90
CA VAL A 108 7.08 25.33 7.29
C VAL A 108 7.25 24.72 8.69
N LEU A 109 8.41 24.15 9.00
CA LEU A 109 8.66 23.58 10.34
C LEU A 109 8.71 24.67 11.43
N GLN A 110 9.29 25.84 11.15
CA GLN A 110 9.33 26.96 12.09
C GLN A 110 7.93 27.51 12.40
N THR A 111 6.99 27.50 11.45
CA THR A 111 5.59 27.89 11.74
C THR A 111 4.85 26.93 12.68
N LYS A 112 5.36 25.69 12.83
CA LYS A 112 4.73 24.66 13.67
C LYS A 112 5.45 24.48 15.01
N VAL A 113 6.78 24.46 14.98
CA VAL A 113 7.61 24.20 16.16
C VAL A 113 8.12 25.53 16.72
N ILE A 114 7.44 26.02 17.75
CA ILE A 114 7.70 27.33 18.34
C ILE A 114 9.00 27.29 19.17
N ALA A 115 9.81 28.34 19.06
CA ALA A 115 11.02 28.57 19.86
C ALA A 115 12.08 27.46 19.76
N GLN A 116 12.19 26.79 18.60
CA GLN A 116 13.20 25.76 18.33
C GLN A 116 13.96 26.00 17.01
N ASP A 117 14.12 27.27 16.61
CA ASP A 117 14.67 27.67 15.30
C ASP A 117 16.03 27.05 15.00
N TYR A 118 16.92 27.01 16.00
CA TYR A 118 18.24 26.42 15.85
C TYR A 118 18.19 24.92 15.52
N ALA A 119 17.32 24.17 16.21
CA ALA A 119 17.15 22.74 15.97
C ALA A 119 16.54 22.47 14.58
N VAL A 120 15.52 23.25 14.21
CA VAL A 120 14.88 23.16 12.89
C VAL A 120 15.88 23.46 11.77
N GLU A 121 16.70 24.50 11.92
CA GLU A 121 17.71 24.86 10.92
C GLU A 121 18.77 23.76 10.75
N LYS A 122 19.30 23.20 11.85
CA LYS A 122 20.31 22.14 11.77
C LYS A 122 19.75 20.87 11.13
N LEU A 123 18.52 20.52 11.47
CA LEU A 123 17.82 19.36 10.93
C LEU A 123 17.58 19.50 9.43
N THR A 124 16.99 20.61 9.00
CA THR A 124 16.65 20.87 7.59
C THR A 124 17.91 20.94 6.71
N LYS A 125 18.97 21.62 7.16
CA LYS A 125 20.26 21.64 6.46
C LYS A 125 20.87 20.24 6.28
N ALA A 126 20.77 19.38 7.29
CA ALA A 126 21.31 18.02 7.20
C ALA A 126 20.53 17.14 6.22
N ILE A 127 19.19 17.24 6.22
CA ILE A 127 18.32 16.51 5.28
C ILE A 127 18.56 16.97 3.85
N LEU A 128 18.63 18.28 3.62
CA LEU A 128 18.90 18.85 2.30
C LEU A 128 20.22 18.33 1.74
N ARG A 129 21.32 18.36 2.53
CA ARG A 129 22.63 17.81 2.12
C ARG A 129 22.56 16.34 1.72
N SER A 130 21.80 15.52 2.45
CA SER A 130 21.66 14.10 2.12
C SER A 130 20.90 13.85 0.83
N ARG A 131 19.92 14.71 0.49
CA ARG A 131 19.09 14.56 -0.70
C ARG A 131 19.74 15.06 -1.99
N ILE A 132 20.67 15.99 -1.90
CA ILE A 132 21.48 16.45 -3.05
C ILE A 132 22.67 15.53 -3.38
N GLY A 133 22.67 14.29 -2.87
CA GLY A 133 23.67 13.26 -3.21
C GLY A 133 25.05 13.44 -2.56
N LEU A 134 25.20 14.36 -1.60
CA LEU A 134 26.47 14.58 -0.89
C LEU A 134 26.71 13.59 0.27
N LYS A 135 25.88 12.56 0.41
CA LYS A 135 25.95 11.56 1.48
C LYS A 135 25.80 10.16 0.91
N ASP A 136 26.48 9.21 1.54
CA ASP A 136 26.41 7.78 1.22
C ASP A 136 24.95 7.27 1.23
N PRO A 137 24.46 6.66 0.13
CA PRO A 137 23.10 6.14 0.04
C PRO A 137 22.82 4.97 0.99
N ASN A 138 23.86 4.29 1.50
CA ASN A 138 23.70 3.21 2.48
C ASN A 138 23.51 3.71 3.92
N ARG A 139 23.45 5.03 4.14
CA ARG A 139 23.25 5.64 5.46
C ARG A 139 21.88 6.31 5.56
N PRO A 140 21.29 6.40 6.77
CA PRO A 140 20.05 7.15 6.98
C PRO A 140 20.18 8.59 6.48
N ILE A 141 19.10 9.16 5.96
CA ILE A 141 19.04 10.54 5.46
C ILE A 141 19.62 11.53 6.49
N GLY A 142 19.24 11.36 7.75
CA GLY A 142 19.81 12.09 8.87
C GLY A 142 19.79 11.23 10.14
N THR A 143 20.82 11.41 10.96
CA THR A 143 20.90 10.83 12.30
C THR A 143 20.97 12.00 13.27
N PHE A 144 20.00 12.09 14.16
CA PHE A 144 19.83 13.24 15.04
C PHE A 144 19.68 12.75 16.48
N LEU A 145 20.30 13.49 17.40
CA LEU A 145 20.09 13.36 18.82
C LEU A 145 19.48 14.66 19.34
N PHE A 146 18.23 14.62 19.79
CA PHE A 146 17.56 15.79 20.36
C PHE A 146 17.78 15.83 21.88
N LEU A 147 18.52 16.85 22.33
CA LEU A 147 18.81 17.09 23.75
C LEU A 147 17.85 18.12 24.34
N GLY A 148 17.50 17.96 25.63
CA GLY A 148 16.63 18.88 26.37
C GLY A 148 15.66 18.16 27.31
N PRO A 149 14.88 18.88 28.12
CA PRO A 149 13.87 18.29 29.00
C PRO A 149 12.68 17.71 28.21
N THR A 150 11.77 17.01 28.89
CA THR A 150 10.50 16.57 28.30
C THR A 150 9.60 17.79 28.01
N GLY A 151 8.69 17.66 27.03
CA GLY A 151 7.73 18.72 26.72
C GLY A 151 8.22 19.87 25.81
N VAL A 152 9.52 19.99 25.54
CA VAL A 152 10.08 21.10 24.72
C VAL A 152 9.87 20.98 23.20
N GLY A 153 9.16 19.92 22.74
CA GLY A 153 8.82 19.76 21.32
C GLY A 153 9.69 18.79 20.52
N LYS A 154 10.59 18.01 21.14
CA LYS A 154 11.43 17.01 20.45
C LYS A 154 10.64 16.00 19.62
N THR A 155 9.66 15.34 20.25
CA THR A 155 8.76 14.39 19.58
C THR A 155 7.88 15.08 18.56
N TYR A 156 7.40 16.29 18.89
CA TYR A 156 6.54 17.06 18.00
C TYR A 156 7.26 17.47 16.72
N LEU A 157 8.52 17.89 16.80
CA LEU A 157 9.37 18.17 15.63
C LEU A 157 9.52 16.94 14.73
N ALA A 158 9.75 15.75 15.31
CA ALA A 158 9.82 14.51 14.54
C ALA A 158 8.49 14.17 13.86
N GLN A 159 7.35 14.39 14.52
CA GLN A 159 6.02 14.19 13.94
C GLN A 159 5.72 15.18 12.80
N GLN A 160 6.05 16.46 12.97
CA GLN A 160 5.87 17.46 11.91
C GLN A 160 6.79 17.18 10.72
N LEU A 161 8.01 16.72 10.98
CA LEU A 161 8.93 16.28 9.93
C LEU A 161 8.36 15.09 9.15
N ALA A 162 7.86 14.08 9.85
CA ALA A 162 7.23 12.91 9.22
C ALA A 162 6.04 13.32 8.35
N LYS A 163 5.17 14.19 8.87
CA LYS A 163 4.04 14.75 8.12
C LYS A 163 4.50 15.54 6.89
N TYR A 164 5.56 16.32 7.00
CA TYR A 164 6.08 17.11 5.88
C TYR A 164 6.70 16.24 4.78
N MET A 165 7.55 15.30 5.17
CA MET A 165 8.29 14.43 4.24
C MET A 165 7.38 13.36 3.63
N PHE A 166 6.55 12.71 4.44
CA PHE A 166 5.80 11.50 4.08
C PHE A 166 4.28 11.68 4.08
N GLY A 167 3.78 12.88 4.37
CA GLY A 167 2.35 13.21 4.31
C GLY A 167 1.53 12.80 5.54
N SER A 168 2.06 11.95 6.42
CA SER A 168 1.38 11.51 7.65
C SER A 168 2.32 11.51 8.85
N MET A 169 1.78 11.81 10.05
CA MET A 169 2.51 11.63 11.30
C MET A 169 2.72 10.15 11.64
N ASP A 170 1.87 9.26 11.12
CA ASP A 170 1.93 7.80 11.36
C ASP A 170 3.06 7.10 10.59
N ALA A 171 3.75 7.85 9.73
CA ALA A 171 5.01 7.41 9.14
C ALA A 171 6.15 7.38 10.18
N LEU A 172 5.98 8.03 11.34
CA LEU A 172 6.97 8.02 12.42
C LEU A 172 6.93 6.69 13.19
N ILE A 173 8.00 5.91 13.06
CA ILE A 173 8.24 4.75 13.92
C ILE A 173 8.75 5.26 15.27
N ARG A 174 7.96 5.08 16.32
CA ARG A 174 8.32 5.42 17.70
C ARG A 174 8.64 4.15 18.48
N ILE A 175 9.75 4.17 19.22
CA ILE A 175 10.20 3.09 20.09
C ILE A 175 10.61 3.70 21.42
N ASP A 176 10.12 3.15 22.52
CA ASP A 176 10.48 3.57 23.86
C ASP A 176 11.71 2.80 24.33
N MET A 177 12.85 3.49 24.49
CA MET A 177 14.11 2.85 24.90
C MET A 177 14.05 2.31 26.34
N SER A 178 13.13 2.79 27.18
CA SER A 178 12.96 2.26 28.54
C SER A 178 12.54 0.79 28.55
N GLU A 179 11.88 0.31 27.49
CA GLU A 179 11.49 -1.11 27.32
C GLU A 179 12.68 -2.02 26.93
N TYR A 180 13.84 -1.45 26.61
CA TYR A 180 15.01 -2.15 26.04
C TYR A 180 16.26 -2.06 26.92
N MET A 181 16.10 -1.70 28.20
CA MET A 181 17.21 -1.62 29.15
C MET A 181 17.83 -2.99 29.46
N GLU A 182 17.05 -4.07 29.36
CA GLU A 182 17.53 -5.43 29.58
C GLU A 182 18.24 -6.00 28.35
N LYS A 183 19.34 -6.74 28.57
CA LYS A 183 20.16 -7.33 27.49
C LYS A 183 19.34 -8.20 26.52
N PHE A 184 18.34 -8.92 27.01
CA PHE A 184 17.51 -9.80 26.18
C PHE A 184 16.38 -9.06 25.47
N ALA A 185 16.04 -7.83 25.88
CA ALA A 185 15.01 -7.05 25.20
C ALA A 185 15.49 -6.52 23.85
N VAL A 186 16.80 -6.30 23.67
CA VAL A 186 17.41 -5.79 22.43
C VAL A 186 17.16 -6.70 21.23
N SER A 187 17.09 -8.03 21.42
CA SER A 187 16.77 -8.96 20.33
C SER A 187 15.36 -8.76 19.79
N ARG A 188 14.40 -8.28 20.62
CA ARG A 188 13.05 -7.92 20.14
C ARG A 188 13.06 -6.70 19.22
N LEU A 189 14.05 -5.82 19.38
CA LEU A 189 14.17 -4.59 18.59
C LEU A 189 14.69 -4.88 17.18
N VAL A 190 15.78 -5.64 17.09
CA VAL A 190 16.54 -5.84 15.84
C VAL A 190 16.24 -7.19 15.18
N GLY A 191 15.85 -8.19 15.96
CA GLY A 191 15.69 -9.58 15.53
C GLY A 191 16.51 -10.51 16.41
N ALA A 192 16.15 -11.80 16.43
CA ALA A 192 16.95 -12.78 17.15
C ALA A 192 18.35 -12.89 16.50
N PRO A 193 19.41 -13.21 17.25
CA PRO A 193 20.74 -13.46 16.68
C PRO A 193 20.79 -14.81 15.93
N PRO A 194 21.80 -15.02 15.05
CA PRO A 194 21.96 -16.28 14.33
C PRO A 194 22.00 -17.48 15.29
N GLY A 195 21.24 -18.53 14.99
CA GLY A 195 21.15 -19.74 15.80
C GLY A 195 20.03 -19.75 16.87
N TYR A 196 19.26 -18.66 17.00
CA TYR A 196 18.08 -18.60 17.85
C TYR A 196 16.79 -18.68 17.01
N VAL A 197 15.72 -19.22 17.60
CA VAL A 197 14.38 -19.26 16.97
C VAL A 197 13.94 -17.82 16.67
N GLY A 198 13.49 -17.56 15.43
CA GLY A 198 13.12 -16.22 14.97
C GLY A 198 14.26 -15.42 14.33
N TYR A 199 15.43 -16.01 14.04
CA TYR A 199 16.53 -15.31 13.35
C TYR A 199 16.14 -14.73 11.97
N ASN A 200 15.27 -15.44 11.24
CA ASN A 200 14.77 -14.99 9.94
C ASN A 200 13.59 -14.02 10.05
N GLU A 201 13.09 -13.78 11.27
CA GLU A 201 12.04 -12.81 11.55
C GLU A 201 12.71 -11.50 12.02
N GLY A 202 12.42 -10.39 11.33
CA GLY A 202 12.95 -9.11 11.77
C GLY A 202 12.35 -8.68 13.11
N GLY A 203 13.12 -7.95 13.91
CA GLY A 203 12.63 -7.31 15.12
C GLY A 203 11.65 -6.16 14.85
N GLN A 204 11.11 -5.59 15.93
CA GLN A 204 10.11 -4.52 15.86
C GLN A 204 10.56 -3.29 15.06
N LEU A 205 11.85 -2.92 15.13
CA LEU A 205 12.39 -1.82 14.35
C LEU A 205 12.63 -2.24 12.90
N THR A 206 13.34 -3.36 12.69
CA THR A 206 13.76 -3.78 11.35
C THR A 206 12.58 -4.12 10.46
N GLU A 207 11.52 -4.76 10.99
CA GLU A 207 10.31 -5.03 10.21
C GLU A 207 9.53 -3.76 9.87
N LYS A 208 9.41 -2.83 10.83
CA LYS A 208 8.72 -1.55 10.56
C LYS A 208 9.47 -0.72 9.51
N VAL A 209 10.80 -0.65 9.59
CA VAL A 209 11.64 0.03 8.59
C VAL A 209 11.59 -0.70 7.26
N ARG A 210 11.65 -2.03 7.22
CA ARG A 210 11.53 -2.81 5.98
C ARG A 210 10.20 -2.59 5.26
N ARG A 211 9.10 -2.43 6.00
CA ARG A 211 7.77 -2.14 5.43
C ARG A 211 7.63 -0.68 4.98
N LYS A 212 8.35 0.25 5.59
CA LYS A 212 8.32 1.70 5.30
C LYS A 212 9.74 2.28 5.29
N PRO A 213 10.53 2.01 4.23
CA PRO A 213 11.93 2.43 4.13
C PRO A 213 12.10 3.94 3.91
#